data_AF-A0A542GE78-F1
#
_entry.id   AF-A0A542GE78-F1
#
_cell.length_a   1.000
_cell.length_b   1.000
_cell.length_c   1.000
_cell.angle_alpha   90.00
_cell.angle_beta   90.00
_cell.angle_gamma   90.00
#
_symmetry.space_group_name_H-M   'P 1'
#
loop_
_entity.id
_entity.type
_entity.pdbx_description
1 polymer ?
#
loop_
_entity_poly.entity_id
_entity_poly.type
_entity_poly.pdbx_seq_one_letter_code
_entity_poly.pdbx_strand_id
1 'polypeptide(L)'
;MFLGALLSALAALVLLLLVRRERRAGVVATAAGAALLMPMLWNSILNWTGAIGLFSHDLPFPPFPVSWQDTGTGVFTLAGTALALMTGPCSRDAPRSVAATAELTALAALIVDVYLY
;
A
#
# COMPACT_ATOMS: atom_id res chain seq x y z
N MET A 1 2.55 -9.58 10.00
CA MET A 1 3.27 -9.15 8.77
C MET A 1 2.77 -9.84 7.51
N PHE A 2 3.01 -11.14 7.27
CA PHE A 2 2.68 -11.76 5.97
C PHE A 2 1.18 -11.77 5.65
N LEU A 3 0.33 -12.10 6.64
CA LEU A 3 -1.12 -12.11 6.46
C LEU A 3 -1.67 -10.70 6.17
N GLY A 4 -1.20 -9.67 6.87
CA GLY A 4 -1.53 -8.26 6.57
C GLY A 4 -1.13 -7.84 5.16
N ALA A 5 0.11 -8.14 4.75
CA ALA A 5 0.57 -7.85 3.39
C ALA A 5 -0.27 -8.58 2.31
N LEU A 6 -0.68 -9.83 2.58
CA LEU A 6 -1.56 -10.58 1.67
C LEU A 6 -2.95 -9.95 1.58
N LEU A 7 -3.50 -9.52 2.72
CA LEU A 7 -4.78 -8.82 2.77
C LEU A 7 -4.71 -7.46 2.06
N SER A 8 -3.60 -6.73 2.17
CA SER A 8 -3.35 -5.48 1.43
C SER A 8 -3.35 -5.72 -0.08
N ALA A 9 -2.71 -6.79 -0.54
CA ALA A 9 -2.72 -7.16 -1.96
C ALA A 9 -4.13 -7.54 -2.45
N LEU A 10 -4.90 -8.29 -1.66
CA LEU A 10 -6.29 -8.64 -1.97
C LEU A 10 -7.20 -7.40 -1.97
N ALA A 11 -7.05 -6.51 -0.99
CA ALA A 11 -7.81 -5.26 -0.93
C ALA A 11 -7.49 -4.37 -2.15
N ALA A 12 -6.21 -4.24 -2.52
CA ALA A 12 -5.81 -3.50 -3.71
C ALA A 12 -6.41 -4.12 -4.99
N LEU A 13 -6.39 -5.44 -5.12
CA LEU A 13 -7.05 -6.16 -6.23
C LEU A 13 -8.54 -5.81 -6.31
N VAL A 14 -9.26 -5.90 -5.19
CA VAL A 14 -10.70 -5.59 -5.11
C VAL A 14 -10.95 -4.14 -5.51
N LEU A 15 -10.19 -3.17 -4.97
CA LEU A 15 -10.36 -1.76 -5.31
C LEU A 15 -10.08 -1.48 -6.80
N LEU A 16 -9.02 -2.06 -7.35
CA LEU A 16 -8.68 -1.83 -8.75
C LEU A 16 -9.67 -2.47 -9.73
N LEU A 17 -10.15 -3.68 -9.41
CA LEU A 17 -11.10 -4.40 -10.26
C LEU A 17 -12.52 -3.84 -10.17
N LEU A 18 -12.98 -3.43 -8.98
CA LEU A 18 -14.36 -3.01 -8.76
C LEU A 18 -14.54 -1.49 -8.84
N VAL A 19 -13.66 -0.71 -8.20
CA VAL A 19 -13.77 0.76 -8.13
C VAL A 19 -13.17 1.39 -9.37
N ARG A 20 -11.90 1.06 -9.68
CA ARG A 20 -11.20 1.62 -10.85
C ARG A 20 -11.57 0.92 -12.16
N ARG A 21 -12.11 -0.30 -12.08
CA ARG A 21 -12.43 -1.17 -13.22
C ARG A 21 -11.24 -1.40 -14.15
N GLU A 22 -10.03 -1.39 -13.60
CA GLU A 22 -8.81 -1.64 -14.36
C GLU A 22 -8.75 -3.12 -14.76
N ARG A 23 -8.47 -3.39 -16.04
CA ARG A 23 -8.45 -4.75 -16.60
C ARG A 23 -7.07 -5.14 -17.14
N ARG A 24 -6.15 -4.18 -17.25
CA ARG A 24 -4.79 -4.45 -17.71
C ARG A 24 -4.05 -5.28 -16.66
N ALA A 25 -3.83 -6.56 -16.99
CA ALA A 25 -3.21 -7.52 -16.08
C ALA A 25 -1.88 -7.02 -15.51
N GLY A 26 -1.05 -6.35 -16.32
CA GLY A 26 0.22 -5.76 -15.87
C GLY A 26 0.03 -4.73 -14.76
N VAL A 27 -0.92 -3.80 -14.91
CA VAL A 27 -1.19 -2.75 -13.91
C VAL A 27 -1.68 -3.37 -12.61
N VAL A 28 -2.64 -4.29 -12.71
CA VAL A 28 -3.24 -4.96 -11.55
C VAL A 28 -2.20 -5.81 -10.81
N ALA A 29 -1.39 -6.59 -11.53
CA ALA A 29 -0.34 -7.41 -10.95
C ALA A 29 0.76 -6.57 -10.29
N THR A 30 1.20 -5.48 -10.93
CA THR A 30 2.19 -4.57 -10.36
C THR A 30 1.67 -3.92 -9.08
N ALA A 31 0.43 -3.44 -9.07
CA ALA A 31 -0.16 -2.83 -7.88
C ALA A 31 -0.37 -3.83 -6.74
N ALA A 32 -0.88 -5.04 -7.03
CA ALA A 32 -1.01 -6.10 -6.03
C ALA A 32 0.35 -6.52 -5.46
N GLY A 33 1.36 -6.64 -6.32
CA GLY A 33 2.74 -6.93 -5.91
C GLY A 33 3.32 -5.82 -5.03
N ALA A 34 3.08 -4.55 -5.36
CA ALA A 34 3.52 -3.42 -4.54
C ALA A 34 2.81 -3.38 -3.17
N ALA A 35 1.49 -3.62 -3.13
CA ALA A 35 0.72 -3.72 -1.88
C ALA A 35 1.14 -4.89 -0.98
N LEU A 36 1.80 -5.91 -1.54
CA LEU A 36 2.42 -7.00 -0.78
C LEU A 36 3.83 -6.59 -0.29
N LEU A 37 4.69 -6.15 -1.22
CA LEU A 37 6.12 -5.99 -0.96
C LEU A 37 6.44 -4.72 -0.17
N MET A 38 5.74 -3.61 -0.41
CA MET A 38 6.06 -2.33 0.24
C MET A 38 5.80 -2.35 1.75
N PRO A 39 4.66 -2.88 2.26
CA PRO A 39 4.49 -3.05 3.71
C PRO A 39 5.54 -3.97 4.34
N MET A 40 5.93 -5.05 3.63
CA MET A 40 6.98 -5.95 4.10
C MET A 40 8.34 -5.26 4.20
N LEU A 41 8.71 -4.44 3.22
CA LEU A 41 9.95 -3.67 3.23
C LEU A 41 9.96 -2.64 4.35
N TRP A 42 8.87 -1.90 4.53
CA TRP A 42 8.73 -0.94 5.61
C TRP A 42 8.86 -1.61 6.98
N ASN A 43 8.12 -2.70 7.21
CA ASN A 43 8.21 -3.43 8.46
C ASN A 43 9.61 -4.04 8.67
N SER A 44 10.31 -4.44 7.62
CA SER A 44 11.70 -4.93 7.72
C SER A 44 12.66 -3.82 8.17
N ILE A 45 12.48 -2.58 7.69
CA ILE A 45 13.26 -1.42 8.13
C ILE A 45 12.98 -1.13 9.61
N LEU A 46 11.72 -1.17 10.04
CA LEU A 46 11.35 -0.96 11.44
C LEU A 46 11.93 -2.04 12.36
N ASN A 47 11.89 -3.30 11.95
CA ASN A 47 12.52 -4.41 12.68
C ASN A 47 14.02 -4.21 12.80
N TRP A 48 14.69 -3.85 11.69
CA TRP A 48 16.13 -3.69 11.66
C TRP A 48 16.61 -2.49 12.51
N THR A 49 15.83 -1.42 12.55
CA THR A 49 16.14 -0.22 13.35
C THR A 49 15.70 -0.32 14.80
N GLY A 50 14.91 -1.34 15.17
CA GLY A 50 14.29 -1.46 16.49
C GLY A 50 13.22 -0.38 16.77
N ALA A 51 12.75 0.31 15.73
CA ALA A 51 11.85 1.46 15.85
C ALA A 51 10.37 1.09 16.02
N ILE A 52 10.02 -0.21 15.98
CA ILE A 52 8.62 -0.68 16.07
C ILE A 52 7.92 -0.03 17.28
N GLY A 53 8.45 -0.23 18.48
CA GLY A 53 7.82 0.29 19.70
C GLY A 53 7.68 1.82 19.77
N LEU A 54 8.45 2.58 18.99
CA LEU A 54 8.35 4.03 18.92
C LEU A 54 7.28 4.50 17.92
N PHE A 55 6.97 3.69 16.91
CA PHE A 55 6.11 4.07 15.77
C PHE A 55 4.73 3.41 15.81
N SER A 56 4.52 2.35 16.60
CA SER A 56 3.24 1.62 16.76
C SER A 56 2.28 2.27 17.77
N HIS A 57 2.35 3.59 17.96
CA HIS A 57 1.44 4.29 18.86
C HIS A 57 0.30 4.92 18.07
N ASP A 58 -0.90 4.36 18.25
CA ASP A 58 -2.09 4.82 17.56
C ASP A 58 -2.55 6.17 18.08
N LEU A 59 -3.07 6.98 17.15
CA LEU A 59 -3.82 8.17 17.48
C LEU A 59 -5.02 7.80 18.38
N PRO A 60 -5.27 8.52 19.49
CA PRO A 60 -6.44 8.28 20.36
C PRO A 60 -7.73 8.81 19.72
N PHE A 61 -8.02 8.39 18.49
CA PHE A 61 -9.19 8.74 17.70
C PHE A 61 -9.81 7.45 17.14
N PRO A 62 -10.82 6.88 17.82
CA PRO A 62 -11.37 5.56 17.50
C PRO A 62 -11.83 5.36 16.04
N PRO A 63 -12.37 6.37 15.33
CA PRO A 63 -12.76 6.19 13.93
C PRO A 63 -11.58 6.05 12.96
N PHE A 64 -10.36 6.41 13.35
CA PHE A 64 -9.16 6.26 12.54
C PHE A 64 -7.91 6.20 13.44
N PRO A 65 -7.68 5.06 14.11
CA PRO A 65 -6.59 4.88 15.07
C PRO A 65 -5.28 4.62 14.32
N VAL A 66 -4.77 5.64 13.64
CA VAL A 66 -3.56 5.52 12.80
C VAL A 66 -2.30 5.80 13.61
N SER A 67 -1.26 5.00 13.39
CA SER A 67 0.08 5.19 13.95
C SER A 67 1.07 5.72 12.91
N TRP A 68 2.28 6.07 13.35
CA TRP A 68 3.37 6.42 12.43
C TRP A 68 3.86 5.22 11.63
N GLN A 69 3.74 4.01 12.19
CA GLN A 69 4.01 2.78 11.47
C GLN A 69 3.05 2.63 10.28
N ASP A 70 1.74 2.79 10.49
CA ASP A 70 0.74 2.61 9.42
C ASP A 70 0.86 3.68 8.34
N THR A 71 1.16 4.91 8.77
CA THR A 71 1.47 6.01 7.87
C THR A 71 2.64 5.65 6.96
N GLY A 72 3.70 5.05 7.53
CA GLY A 72 4.83 4.53 6.76
C GLY A 72 4.41 3.48 5.74
N THR A 73 3.54 2.54 6.12
CA THR A 73 2.98 1.53 5.21
C THR A 73 2.27 2.16 4.00
N GLY A 74 1.41 3.16 4.25
CA GLY A 74 0.72 3.89 3.20
C GLY A 74 1.69 4.64 2.26
N VAL A 75 2.66 5.38 2.83
CA VAL A 75 3.64 6.17 2.06
C VAL A 75 4.56 5.28 1.22
N PHE A 76 5.11 4.20 1.81
CA PHE A 76 5.95 3.25 1.08
C PHE A 76 5.17 2.58 -0.05
N THR A 77 3.93 2.19 0.20
CA THR A 77 3.07 1.57 -0.83
C THR A 77 2.76 2.55 -1.95
N LEU A 78 2.46 3.81 -1.63
CA LEU A 78 2.22 4.87 -2.62
C LEU A 78 3.46 5.07 -3.51
N ALA A 79 4.62 5.32 -2.91
CA ALA A 79 5.86 5.60 -3.62
C ALA A 79 6.31 4.39 -4.45
N GLY A 80 6.31 3.19 -3.85
CA GLY A 80 6.70 1.95 -4.53
C GLY A 80 5.77 1.61 -5.70
N THR A 81 4.46 1.77 -5.52
CA THR A 81 3.48 1.52 -6.60
C THR A 81 3.65 2.54 -7.73
N ALA A 82 3.79 3.83 -7.42
CA ALA A 82 3.99 4.86 -8.43
C ALA A 82 5.26 4.59 -9.25
N LEU A 83 6.40 4.30 -8.59
CA LEU A 83 7.66 3.98 -9.26
C LEU A 83 7.55 2.73 -10.14
N ALA A 84 6.94 1.66 -9.63
CA ALA A 84 6.79 0.41 -10.37
C ALA A 84 5.86 0.56 -11.58
N LEU A 85 4.79 1.34 -11.46
CA LEU A 85 3.87 1.62 -12.57
C LEU A 85 4.50 2.53 -13.63
N MET A 86 5.21 3.59 -13.23
CA MET A 86 5.88 4.53 -14.13
C MET A 86 7.02 3.88 -14.90
N THR A 87 7.75 2.95 -14.28
CA THR A 87 8.85 2.23 -14.94
C THR A 87 8.39 1.00 -15.71
N GLY A 88 7.16 0.51 -15.47
CA GLY A 88 6.61 -0.69 -16.08
C GLY A 88 5.36 -0.44 -16.93
N PRO A 89 4.19 -1.02 -16.54
CA PRO A 89 3.01 -1.14 -17.40
C PRO A 89 2.33 0.20 -17.73
N CYS A 90 2.62 1.27 -16.99
CA CYS A 90 2.04 2.60 -17.18
C CYS A 90 3.07 3.65 -17.62
N SER A 91 4.22 3.24 -18.17
CA SER A 91 5.28 4.15 -18.63
C SER A 91 4.86 5.17 -19.69
N ARG A 92 3.74 4.92 -20.38
CA ARG A 92 3.16 5.82 -21.39
C ARG A 92 1.79 6.39 -20.99
N ASP A 93 1.32 6.09 -19.79
CA ASP A 93 0.03 6.57 -19.31
C ASP A 93 0.14 8.01 -18.80
N ALA A 94 -1.00 8.70 -18.71
CA ALA A 94 -1.06 10.02 -18.08
C ALA A 94 -0.68 9.93 -16.59
N PRO A 95 0.13 10.88 -16.05
CA PRO A 95 0.56 10.86 -14.64
C PRO A 95 -0.60 10.79 -13.64
N ARG A 96 -1.71 11.49 -13.94
CA ARG A 96 -2.92 11.46 -13.12
C ARG A 96 -3.53 10.06 -13.00
N SER A 97 -3.47 9.27 -14.07
CA SER A 97 -3.92 7.88 -14.05
C SER A 97 -3.04 7.08 -13.09
N VAL A 98 -1.72 7.16 -13.26
CA VAL A 98 -0.75 6.44 -12.41
C VAL A 98 -0.94 6.78 -10.94
N ALA A 99 -1.00 8.08 -10.62
CA ALA A 99 -1.25 8.58 -9.27
C ALA A 99 -2.52 7.99 -8.68
N ALA A 100 -3.66 8.01 -9.40
CA ALA A 100 -4.91 7.46 -8.89
C ALA A 100 -4.83 5.97 -8.56
N THR A 101 -4.12 5.15 -9.34
CA THR A 101 -3.92 3.74 -8.97
C THR A 101 -2.93 3.55 -7.83
N ALA A 102 -1.86 4.34 -7.77
CA ALA A 102 -0.93 4.29 -6.65
C ALA A 102 -1.64 4.68 -5.34
N GLU A 103 -2.48 5.73 -5.37
CA GLU A 103 -3.32 6.16 -4.24
C GLU A 103 -4.29 5.08 -3.79
N LEU A 104 -5.05 4.45 -4.71
CA LEU A 104 -5.95 3.35 -4.35
C LEU A 104 -5.21 2.15 -3.76
N THR A 105 -4.01 1.86 -4.27
CA THR A 105 -3.17 0.76 -3.77
C THR A 105 -2.63 1.08 -2.37
N ALA A 106 -2.19 2.32 -2.15
CA ALA A 106 -1.74 2.80 -0.85
C ALA A 106 -2.88 2.84 0.18
N LEU A 107 -4.07 3.27 -0.22
CA LEU A 107 -5.26 3.26 0.63
C LEU A 107 -5.63 1.84 1.05
N ALA A 108 -5.59 0.87 0.15
CA ALA A 108 -5.79 -0.53 0.51
C ALA A 108 -4.80 -0.99 1.58
N ALA A 109 -3.51 -0.72 1.40
CA ALA A 109 -2.49 -1.12 2.36
C ALA A 109 -2.66 -0.41 3.71
N LEU A 110 -2.92 0.90 3.72
CA LEU A 110 -3.12 1.70 4.93
C LEU A 110 -4.34 1.24 5.71
N ILE A 111 -5.48 1.01 5.04
CA ILE A 111 -6.72 0.57 5.71
C ILE A 111 -6.53 -0.82 6.32
N VAL A 112 -5.86 -1.72 5.60
CA VAL A 112 -5.59 -3.06 6.13
C VAL A 112 -4.66 -2.99 7.33
N ASP A 113 -3.63 -2.15 7.29
CA ASP A 113 -2.70 -2.00 8.43
C ASP A 113 -3.43 -1.43 9.65
N VAL A 114 -4.17 -0.33 9.51
CA VAL A 114 -4.86 0.35 10.63
C VAL A 114 -5.94 -0.50 11.30
N TYR A 115 -6.68 -1.33 10.56
CA TYR A 115 -7.86 -2.02 11.10
C TYR A 115 -7.68 -3.51 11.34
N LEU A 116 -6.69 -4.15 10.72
CA LEU A 116 -6.53 -5.61 10.78
C LEU A 116 -5.22 -6.04 11.44
N TYR A 117 -4.31 -5.11 11.77
CA TYR A 117 -3.02 -5.36 12.41
C TYR A 117 -2.62 -4.26 13.38
#